data_AF-A0A378BK58-F1
#
_entry.id   AF-A0A378BK58-F1
#
_cell.length_a   1.000
_cell.length_b   1.000
_cell.length_c   1.000
_cell.angle_alpha   90.00
_cell.angle_beta   90.00
_cell.angle_gamma   90.00
#
_symmetry.space_group_name_H-M   'P 1'
#
loop_
_entity.id
_entity.type
_entity.pdbx_description
1 polymer ?
#
loop_
_entity_poly.entity_id
_entity_poly.type
_entity_poly.pdbx_seq_one_letter_code
_entity_poly.pdbx_strand_id
1 'polypeptide(L)'
;MRDLSLAERKLVQIARALIDGAARWWCSTNPPPPWRRRRPGLVSSAILRLRDQGIAILYISHYLNEIATLCDRGTVLRNGEVVGYPDRDLLQNTEALIAMMVGREIDQLYTPRQRPAADNGATPLLSVRQLSDGRQLQELSFDIQPGEIVGVAGLLGAGRDVLVDLLYGLRPAEHGTIHLEGRPRRIRTPKQAIRAGMALVPRDRRHQGLILPFTTAGQY
;
A
#
# COMPACT_ATOMS: atom_id res chain seq x y z
N MET A 1 18.48 10.50 14.26
CA MET A 1 17.08 10.26 13.82
C MET A 1 16.91 10.11 12.31
N ARG A 2 17.81 10.63 11.47
CA ARG A 2 17.66 10.57 9.99
C ARG A 2 17.77 9.16 9.41
N ASP A 3 18.55 8.27 10.04
CA ASP A 3 18.79 6.90 9.55
C ASP A 3 17.83 5.84 10.10
N LEU A 4 16.85 6.24 10.91
CA LEU A 4 15.86 5.32 11.49
C LEU A 4 14.69 5.12 10.53
N SER A 5 14.22 3.90 10.37
CA SER A 5 12.94 3.61 9.72
C SER A 5 11.77 4.28 10.46
N LEU A 6 10.62 4.40 9.80
CA LEU A 6 9.43 5.00 10.44
C LEU A 6 8.94 4.17 11.64
N ALA A 7 9.17 2.85 11.65
CA ALA A 7 8.84 1.99 12.78
C ALA A 7 9.80 2.18 13.97
N GLU A 8 11.11 2.29 13.71
CA GLU A 8 12.11 2.55 14.76
C GLU A 8 11.92 3.92 15.39
N ARG A 9 11.60 4.95 14.58
CA ARG A 9 11.25 6.29 15.09
C ARG A 9 10.07 6.22 16.06
N LYS A 10 9.07 5.39 15.76
CA LYS A 10 7.91 5.18 16.64
C LYS A 10 8.27 4.50 17.96
N LEU A 11 9.11 3.47 17.92
CA LEU A 11 9.58 2.81 19.13
C LEU A 11 10.38 3.78 20.01
N VAL A 12 11.20 4.66 19.42
CA VAL A 12 11.90 5.72 20.16
C VAL A 12 10.92 6.72 20.78
N GLN A 13 9.85 7.10 20.06
CA GLN A 13 8.81 7.98 20.61
C GLN A 13 8.08 7.33 21.80
N ILE A 14 7.73 6.05 21.69
CA ILE A 14 7.08 5.29 22.77
C ILE A 14 8.04 5.13 23.96
N ALA A 15 9.29 4.75 23.71
CA ALA A 15 10.30 4.60 24.75
C ALA A 15 10.52 5.91 25.51
N ARG A 16 10.56 7.05 24.81
CA ARG A 16 10.67 8.36 25.44
C ARG A 16 9.44 8.70 26.30
N ALA A 17 8.23 8.42 25.81
CA ALA A 17 7.01 8.60 26.62
C ALA A 17 7.01 7.72 27.89
N LEU A 18 7.51 6.48 27.79
CA LEU A 18 7.65 5.56 28.94
C LEU A 18 8.72 6.02 29.95
N ILE A 19 9.82 6.61 29.48
CA ILE A 19 10.93 7.07 30.34
C ILE A 19 10.59 8.40 31.02
N ASP A 20 10.02 9.35 30.27
CA ASP A 20 9.76 10.69 30.78
C ASP A 20 8.64 10.70 31.86
N GLY A 21 7.73 9.72 31.86
CA GLY A 21 6.70 9.52 32.89
C GLY A 21 5.62 10.61 33.01
N ALA A 22 5.84 11.78 32.38
CA ALA A 22 4.95 12.92 32.40
C ALA A 22 3.86 12.88 31.30
N ALA A 23 3.98 11.94 30.36
CA ALA A 23 3.05 11.84 29.24
C ALA A 23 1.68 11.36 29.75
N ARG A 24 0.67 12.23 29.74
CA ARG A 24 -0.70 11.84 30.07
C ARG A 24 -1.41 11.23 28.87
N TRP A 25 -1.17 11.75 27.66
CA TRP A 25 -1.82 11.31 26.41
C TRP A 25 -0.80 11.06 25.29
N TRP A 26 -1.05 10.08 24.43
CA TRP A 26 -0.23 9.75 23.25
C TRP A 26 -1.09 9.61 21.99
N CYS A 27 -0.66 10.24 20.88
CA CYS A 27 -1.35 10.16 19.59
C CYS A 27 -0.47 9.47 18.55
N SER A 28 -1.03 8.54 17.78
CA SER A 28 -0.27 7.72 16.83
C SER A 28 -1.06 7.42 15.56
N THR A 29 -0.48 7.74 14.41
CA THR A 29 -1.02 7.35 13.09
C THR A 29 -0.36 6.06 12.61
N ASN A 30 -1.13 5.11 12.11
CA ASN A 30 -0.70 3.81 11.58
C ASN A 30 0.69 3.81 10.86
N PRO A 31 1.66 2.95 11.27
CA PRO A 31 2.95 2.84 10.59
C PRO A 31 2.84 2.15 9.21
N PRO A 32 3.79 2.41 8.29
CA PRO A 32 3.77 1.84 6.96
C PRO A 32 3.98 0.30 7.00
N PRO A 33 3.48 -0.42 5.98
CA PRO A 33 3.43 -1.88 5.95
C PRO A 33 4.74 -2.67 6.19
N PRO A 34 5.93 -2.26 5.67
CA PRO A 34 7.03 -3.22 5.52
C PRO A 34 7.70 -3.68 6.83
N TRP A 35 7.56 -2.94 7.93
CA TRP A 35 8.16 -3.34 9.22
C TRP A 35 7.26 -4.25 10.08
N ARG A 36 5.96 -4.31 9.76
CA ARG A 36 4.96 -5.07 10.53
C ARG A 36 5.24 -6.58 10.58
N ARG A 37 5.98 -7.12 9.62
CA ARG A 37 6.26 -8.57 9.50
C ARG A 37 7.50 -9.05 10.26
N ARG A 38 8.47 -8.18 10.57
CA ARG A 38 9.73 -8.60 11.23
C ARG A 38 9.63 -8.71 12.75
N ARG A 39 8.77 -7.90 13.39
CA ARG A 39 8.47 -7.94 14.84
C ARG A 39 7.00 -7.59 15.11
N PRO A 40 6.04 -8.44 14.71
CA PRO A 40 4.61 -8.10 14.72
C PRO A 40 4.01 -7.75 16.09
N GLY A 41 4.72 -7.98 17.21
CA GLY A 41 4.22 -7.71 18.56
C GLY A 41 4.90 -6.56 19.32
N LEU A 42 6.06 -6.06 18.88
CA LEU A 42 6.87 -5.16 19.72
C LEU A 42 6.23 -3.77 19.89
N VAL A 43 5.67 -3.21 18.81
CA VAL A 43 4.98 -1.92 18.87
C VAL A 43 3.69 -2.07 19.67
N SER A 44 2.92 -3.12 19.39
CA SER A 44 1.66 -3.41 20.09
C SER A 44 1.86 -3.58 21.59
N SER A 45 2.86 -4.37 22.02
CA SER A 45 3.14 -4.56 23.44
C SER A 45 3.59 -3.27 24.12
N ALA A 46 4.36 -2.42 23.45
CA ALA A 46 4.76 -1.13 23.99
C ALA A 46 3.57 -0.16 24.15
N ILE A 47 2.62 -0.18 23.21
CA ILE A 47 1.36 0.59 23.29
C ILE A 47 0.52 0.11 24.47
N LEU A 48 0.36 -1.21 24.63
CA LEU A 48 -0.39 -1.78 25.74
C LEU A 48 0.25 -1.42 27.10
N ARG A 49 1.58 -1.43 27.20
CA ARG A 49 2.29 -0.98 28.41
C ARG A 49 2.03 0.49 28.75
N LEU A 50 1.99 1.39 27.75
CA LEU A 50 1.62 2.79 27.99
C LEU A 50 0.20 2.89 28.55
N ARG A 51 -0.75 2.15 27.95
CA ARG A 51 -2.14 2.09 28.44
C ARG A 51 -2.20 1.60 29.89
N ASP A 52 -1.47 0.53 30.21
CA ASP A 52 -1.46 -0.07 31.55
C ASP A 52 -0.85 0.87 32.61
N GLN A 53 -0.06 1.87 32.19
CA GLN A 53 0.43 2.97 33.05
C GLN A 53 -0.57 4.12 33.20
N GLY A 54 -1.80 3.98 32.69
CA GLY A 54 -2.84 5.01 32.77
C GLY A 54 -2.74 6.12 31.74
N ILE A 55 -1.91 5.94 30.70
CA ILE A 55 -1.74 6.91 29.62
C ILE A 55 -2.88 6.73 28.61
N ALA A 56 -3.61 7.81 28.30
CA ALA A 56 -4.65 7.76 27.28
C ALA A 56 -4.04 7.73 25.87
N ILE A 57 -4.56 6.88 25.00
CA ILE A 57 -4.01 6.67 23.65
C ILE A 57 -5.05 6.98 22.58
N LEU A 58 -4.73 7.92 21.70
CA LEU A 58 -5.45 8.14 20.44
C LEU A 58 -4.73 7.39 19.32
N TYR A 59 -5.33 6.28 18.87
CA TYR A 59 -4.80 5.44 17.81
C TYR A 59 -5.58 5.61 16.51
N ILE A 60 -4.93 6.11 15.46
CA ILE A 60 -5.54 6.32 14.14
C ILE A 60 -5.06 5.21 13.20
N SER A 61 -5.95 4.29 12.84
CA SER A 61 -5.63 3.16 11.96
C SER A 61 -6.78 2.75 11.07
N HIS A 62 -6.46 2.00 10.02
CA HIS A 62 -7.40 1.28 9.16
C HIS A 62 -7.11 -0.23 9.14
N TYR A 63 -6.11 -0.70 9.91
CA TYR A 63 -5.83 -2.13 10.05
C TYR A 63 -6.71 -2.71 11.15
N LEU A 64 -7.76 -3.42 10.74
CA LEU A 64 -8.81 -3.93 11.62
C LEU A 64 -8.29 -4.83 12.74
N ASN A 65 -7.33 -5.71 12.45
CA ASN A 65 -6.74 -6.59 13.48
C ASN A 65 -6.06 -5.81 14.61
N GLU A 66 -5.42 -4.68 14.31
CA GLU A 66 -4.83 -3.84 15.35
C GLU A 66 -5.88 -3.09 16.15
N ILE A 67 -6.89 -2.58 15.46
CA ILE A 67 -8.00 -1.87 16.08
C ILE A 67 -8.67 -2.79 17.10
N ALA A 68 -8.98 -4.02 16.69
CA ALA A 68 -9.54 -5.06 17.55
C ALA A 68 -8.62 -5.40 18.75
N THR A 69 -7.30 -5.37 18.56
CA THR A 69 -6.32 -5.72 19.61
C THR A 69 -6.06 -4.58 20.60
N LEU A 70 -5.94 -3.35 20.11
CA LEU A 70 -5.37 -2.22 20.86
C LEU A 70 -6.41 -1.25 21.39
N CYS A 71 -7.60 -1.18 20.79
CA CYS A 71 -8.57 -0.13 21.06
C CYS A 71 -9.73 -0.67 21.91
N ASP A 72 -10.15 0.14 22.88
CA ASP A 72 -11.32 -0.17 23.72
C ASP A 72 -12.62 0.44 23.18
N ARG A 73 -12.50 1.50 22.37
CA ARG A 73 -13.59 2.19 21.67
C ARG A 73 -13.04 2.94 20.46
N GLY A 74 -13.89 3.31 19.51
CA GLY A 74 -13.48 3.99 18.29
C GLY A 74 -14.43 5.08 17.84
N THR A 75 -13.99 5.82 16.82
CA THR A 75 -14.81 6.73 16.04
C THR A 75 -14.52 6.46 14.58
N VAL A 76 -15.54 6.12 13.80
CA VAL A 76 -15.39 5.87 12.37
C VAL A 76 -15.75 7.14 11.62
N LEU A 77 -14.81 7.62 10.80
CA LEU A 77 -15.04 8.74 9.90
C LEU A 77 -15.16 8.23 8.47
N ARG A 78 -16.15 8.73 7.73
CA ARG A 78 -16.34 8.47 6.29
C ARG A 78 -16.75 9.77 5.62
N ASN A 79 -16.08 10.12 4.52
CA ASN A 79 -16.34 11.34 3.74
C ASN A 79 -16.35 12.64 4.57
N GLY A 80 -15.52 12.71 5.62
CA GLY A 80 -15.42 13.89 6.49
C GLY A 80 -16.44 13.93 7.63
N GLU A 81 -17.35 12.96 7.70
CA GLU A 81 -18.40 12.88 8.73
C GLU A 81 -18.16 11.70 9.66
N VAL A 82 -18.62 11.82 10.91
CA VAL A 82 -18.63 10.71 11.86
C VAL A 82 -19.81 9.80 11.57
N VAL A 83 -19.54 8.54 11.26
CA VAL A 83 -20.57 7.54 10.91
C VAL A 83 -20.85 6.54 12.04
N GLY A 84 -20.08 6.59 13.13
CA GLY A 84 -20.43 5.88 14.36
C GLY A 84 -19.30 5.74 15.37
N TYR A 85 -19.65 5.17 16.52
CA TYR A 85 -18.81 5.05 17.70
C TYR A 85 -18.75 3.59 18.18
N PRO A 86 -17.95 2.73 17.53
CA PRO A 86 -17.85 1.34 17.93
C PRO A 86 -17.29 1.19 19.35
N ASP A 87 -17.98 0.37 20.15
CA ASP A 87 -17.50 -0.12 21.43
C ASP A 87 -16.58 -1.35 21.25
N ARG A 88 -16.10 -1.91 22.36
CA ARG A 88 -15.12 -3.00 22.32
C ARG A 88 -15.59 -4.21 21.52
N ASP A 89 -16.87 -4.54 21.61
CA ASP A 89 -17.46 -5.70 20.94
C ASP A 89 -17.60 -5.44 19.44
N LEU A 90 -18.12 -4.26 19.05
CA LEU A 90 -18.21 -3.89 17.64
C LEU A 90 -16.83 -3.77 16.99
N LEU A 91 -15.80 -3.37 17.75
CA LEU A 91 -14.41 -3.34 17.25
C LEU A 91 -13.86 -4.73 16.89
N GLN A 92 -14.41 -5.82 17.44
CA GLN A 92 -14.04 -7.19 17.05
C GLN A 92 -14.75 -7.64 15.76
N ASN A 93 -15.86 -6.98 15.38
CA ASN A 93 -16.62 -7.33 14.19
C ASN A 93 -16.00 -6.68 12.94
N THR A 94 -15.15 -7.46 12.26
CA THR A 94 -14.45 -7.03 11.05
C THR A 94 -15.42 -6.60 9.94
N GLU A 95 -16.49 -7.34 9.72
CA GLU A 95 -17.43 -7.06 8.64
C GLU A 95 -18.21 -5.76 8.88
N ALA A 96 -18.70 -5.58 10.10
CA ALA A 96 -19.42 -4.36 10.48
C ALA A 96 -18.52 -3.13 10.38
N LEU A 97 -17.25 -3.21 10.82
CA LEU A 97 -16.30 -2.11 10.67
C LEU A 97 -16.01 -1.79 9.21
N ILE A 98 -15.84 -2.80 8.34
CA ILE A 98 -15.66 -2.58 6.90
C ILE A 98 -16.88 -1.86 6.31
N ALA A 99 -18.09 -2.31 6.66
CA ALA A 99 -19.32 -1.69 6.20
C ALA A 99 -19.42 -0.23 6.66
N MET A 100 -19.05 0.09 7.90
CA MET A 100 -19.00 1.47 8.39
C MET A 100 -17.98 2.31 7.63
N MET A 101 -16.76 1.80 7.43
CA MET A 101 -15.65 2.51 6.79
C MET A 101 -15.89 2.77 5.29
N VAL A 102 -16.45 1.79 4.57
CA VAL A 102 -16.64 1.86 3.11
C VAL A 102 -18.04 2.37 2.74
N GLY A 103 -19.06 2.11 3.56
CA GLY A 103 -20.45 2.49 3.30
C GLY A 103 -21.23 1.56 2.38
N ARG A 104 -20.81 0.31 2.25
CA ARG A 104 -21.50 -0.75 1.51
C ARG A 104 -21.20 -2.11 2.12
N GLU A 105 -22.12 -3.07 1.95
CA GLU A 105 -21.91 -4.46 2.35
C GLU A 105 -20.79 -5.11 1.52
N ILE A 106 -20.08 -6.07 2.12
CA ILE A 106 -18.87 -6.67 1.52
C ILE A 106 -19.18 -7.33 0.17
N ASP A 107 -20.35 -7.92 0.00
CA ASP A 107 -20.75 -8.57 -1.26
C ASP A 107 -20.85 -7.57 -2.44
N GLN A 108 -21.01 -6.27 -2.16
CA GLN A 108 -21.01 -5.22 -3.18
C GLN A 108 -19.60 -4.70 -3.51
N LEU A 109 -18.56 -5.09 -2.75
CA LEU A 109 -17.17 -4.77 -3.08
C LEU A 109 -16.66 -5.59 -4.26
N TYR A 110 -17.19 -6.80 -4.43
CA TYR A 110 -16.86 -7.69 -5.54
C TYR A 110 -17.84 -7.44 -6.68
N THR A 111 -17.51 -6.53 -7.59
CA THR A 111 -18.26 -6.42 -8.84
C THR A 111 -18.12 -7.74 -9.60
N PRO A 112 -19.23 -8.46 -9.88
CA PRO A 112 -19.16 -9.70 -10.66
C PRO A 112 -18.49 -9.40 -12.00
N ARG A 113 -17.56 -10.26 -12.41
CA ARG A 113 -16.82 -10.13 -13.68
C ARG A 113 -17.84 -9.98 -14.82
N GLN A 114 -17.91 -8.80 -15.43
CA GLN A 114 -18.87 -8.55 -16.52
C GLN A 114 -18.53 -9.34 -17.79
N ARG A 115 -17.26 -9.72 -17.99
CA ARG A 115 -16.81 -10.68 -19.01
C ARG A 115 -15.64 -11.52 -18.49
N PRO A 116 -15.64 -12.85 -18.70
CA PRO A 116 -14.40 -13.62 -18.65
C PRO A 116 -13.41 -13.03 -19.66
N ALA A 117 -12.12 -12.98 -19.32
CA ALA A 117 -11.09 -12.70 -20.32
C ALA A 117 -11.19 -13.81 -21.36
N ALA A 118 -11.69 -13.47 -22.54
CA ALA A 118 -11.95 -14.45 -23.57
C ALA A 118 -10.60 -14.82 -24.19
N ASP A 119 -10.16 -16.07 -24.03
CA ASP A 119 -9.00 -16.62 -24.74
C ASP A 119 -9.39 -16.90 -26.20
N ASN A 120 -9.65 -15.83 -26.94
CA ASN A 120 -10.16 -15.90 -28.31
C ASN A 120 -9.02 -16.04 -29.34
N GLY A 121 -7.82 -16.43 -28.93
CA GLY A 121 -6.61 -16.29 -29.76
C GLY A 121 -6.28 -14.83 -30.09
N ALA A 122 -6.80 -13.88 -29.30
CA ALA A 122 -6.54 -12.47 -29.48
C ALA A 122 -5.07 -12.16 -29.12
N THR A 123 -4.47 -11.22 -29.84
CA THR A 123 -3.13 -10.75 -29.51
C THR A 123 -3.11 -10.15 -28.10
N PRO A 124 -2.23 -10.61 -27.18
CA PRO A 124 -2.13 -10.05 -25.85
C PRO A 124 -1.92 -8.53 -25.89
N LEU A 125 -2.57 -7.81 -24.98
CA LEU A 125 -2.39 -6.37 -24.84
C LEU A 125 -0.97 -6.06 -24.38
N LEU A 126 -0.45 -6.83 -23.43
CA LEU A 126 0.93 -6.80 -22.98
C LEU A 126 1.49 -8.23 -23.02
N SER A 127 2.63 -8.39 -23.69
CA SER A 127 3.38 -9.64 -23.70
C SER A 127 4.81 -9.40 -23.25
N VAL A 128 5.23 -10.11 -22.22
CA VAL A 128 6.57 -10.03 -21.65
C VAL A 128 7.26 -11.37 -21.88
N ARG A 129 8.49 -11.34 -22.39
CA ARG A 129 9.29 -12.54 -22.66
C ARG A 129 10.68 -12.40 -22.08
N GLN A 130 11.04 -13.34 -21.21
CA GLN A 130 12.36 -13.50 -20.58
C GLN A 130 12.91 -12.21 -19.98
N LEU A 131 12.05 -11.39 -19.38
CA LEU A 131 12.43 -10.10 -18.81
C LEU A 131 13.30 -10.30 -17.57
N SER A 132 14.45 -9.65 -17.55
CA SER A 132 15.44 -9.76 -16.46
C SER A 132 16.09 -8.40 -16.16
N ASP A 133 16.35 -8.14 -14.87
CA ASP A 133 17.20 -7.02 -14.43
C ASP A 133 18.62 -7.47 -14.03
N GLY A 134 18.95 -8.75 -14.27
CA GLY A 134 20.25 -9.35 -13.94
C GLY A 134 20.53 -9.50 -12.45
N ARG A 135 19.56 -9.18 -11.60
CA ARG A 135 19.75 -9.12 -10.14
C ARG A 135 18.65 -9.88 -9.43
N GLN A 136 17.45 -9.34 -9.45
CA GLN A 136 16.33 -9.78 -8.63
C GLN A 136 15.24 -10.47 -9.46
N LEU A 137 14.98 -10.00 -10.68
CA LEU A 137 14.04 -10.63 -11.60
C LEU A 137 14.82 -11.38 -12.66
N GLN A 138 14.45 -12.65 -12.86
CA GLN A 138 15.11 -13.56 -13.77
C GLN A 138 14.08 -14.18 -14.71
N GLU A 139 14.28 -13.97 -16.01
CA GLU A 139 13.59 -14.63 -17.13
C GLU A 139 12.05 -14.65 -17.06
N LEU A 140 11.45 -13.57 -16.57
CA LEU A 140 10.00 -13.50 -16.37
C LEU A 140 9.27 -13.43 -17.72
N SER A 141 8.29 -14.33 -17.93
CA SER A 141 7.44 -14.37 -19.12
C SER A 141 5.97 -14.52 -18.74
N PHE A 142 5.11 -13.64 -19.25
CA PHE A 142 3.67 -13.70 -19.06
C PHE A 142 2.96 -12.84 -20.12
N ASP A 143 1.66 -13.07 -20.26
CA ASP A 143 0.77 -12.29 -21.13
C ASP A 143 -0.36 -11.69 -20.29
N ILE A 144 -0.81 -10.50 -20.69
CA ILE A 144 -2.00 -9.84 -20.16
C ILE A 144 -2.96 -9.59 -21.32
N GLN A 145 -4.18 -10.09 -21.18
CA GLN A 145 -5.21 -9.95 -22.20
C GLN A 145 -5.91 -8.58 -22.13
N PRO A 146 -6.49 -8.10 -23.24
CA PRO A 146 -7.30 -6.88 -23.22
C PRO A 146 -8.42 -6.96 -22.18
N GLY A 147 -8.53 -5.95 -21.33
CA GLY A 147 -9.54 -5.88 -20.25
C GLY A 147 -9.23 -6.73 -19.02
N GLU A 148 -8.09 -7.43 -18.98
CA GLU A 148 -7.68 -8.22 -17.83
C GLU A 148 -7.08 -7.35 -16.72
N ILE A 149 -7.49 -7.62 -15.48
CA ILE A 149 -6.85 -7.06 -14.28
C ILE A 149 -5.95 -8.15 -13.68
N VAL A 150 -4.64 -7.89 -13.68
CA VAL A 150 -3.64 -8.84 -13.16
C VAL A 150 -3.11 -8.37 -11.82
N GLY A 151 -3.21 -9.25 -10.81
CA GLY A 151 -2.63 -9.05 -9.48
C GLY A 151 -1.28 -9.73 -9.35
N VAL A 152 -0.23 -8.98 -8.97
CA VAL A 152 1.10 -9.53 -8.70
C VAL A 152 1.33 -9.61 -7.19
N ALA A 153 1.37 -10.83 -6.66
CA ALA A 153 1.58 -11.12 -5.24
C ALA A 153 2.97 -11.73 -4.98
N GLY A 154 3.44 -11.65 -3.74
CA GLY A 154 4.75 -12.17 -3.34
C GLY A 154 5.22 -11.60 -2.01
N LEU A 155 6.27 -12.19 -1.43
CA LEU A 155 6.88 -11.68 -0.21
C LEU A 155 7.60 -10.33 -0.44
N LEU A 156 8.02 -9.67 0.64
CA LEU A 156 8.88 -8.49 0.53
C LEU A 156 10.20 -8.92 -0.12
N GLY A 157 10.64 -8.19 -1.14
CA GLY A 157 11.83 -8.59 -1.90
C GLY A 157 11.57 -9.66 -2.97
N ALA A 158 10.32 -10.02 -3.28
CA ALA A 158 10.00 -10.90 -4.39
C ALA A 158 10.07 -10.23 -5.79
N GLY A 159 10.61 -9.00 -5.90
CA GLY A 159 10.77 -8.32 -7.19
C GLY A 159 9.52 -7.66 -7.77
N ARG A 160 8.39 -7.60 -7.05
CA ARG A 160 7.15 -6.96 -7.54
C ARG A 160 7.34 -5.51 -7.98
N ASP A 161 8.10 -4.73 -7.22
CA ASP A 161 8.41 -3.33 -7.57
C ASP A 161 9.34 -3.24 -8.75
N VAL A 162 10.33 -4.13 -8.78
CA VAL A 162 11.28 -4.22 -9.88
C VAL A 162 10.53 -4.50 -11.18
N LEU A 163 9.52 -5.37 -11.16
CA LEU A 163 8.72 -5.67 -12.34
C LEU A 163 8.06 -4.40 -12.87
N VAL A 164 7.38 -3.66 -12.00
CA VAL A 164 6.72 -2.40 -12.36
C VAL A 164 7.74 -1.37 -12.87
N ASP A 165 8.88 -1.25 -12.20
CA ASP A 165 9.96 -0.32 -12.59
C ASP A 165 10.54 -0.66 -13.97
N LEU A 166 10.74 -1.95 -14.27
CA LEU A 166 11.23 -2.42 -15.57
C LEU A 166 10.21 -2.13 -16.68
N LEU A 167 8.94 -2.50 -16.46
CA LEU A 167 7.88 -2.30 -17.45
C LEU A 167 7.65 -0.82 -17.76
N TYR A 168 7.85 0.05 -16.77
CA TYR A 168 7.66 1.50 -16.92
C TYR A 168 8.94 2.25 -17.29
N GLY A 169 10.08 1.56 -17.43
CA GLY A 169 11.36 2.17 -17.78
C GLY A 169 11.97 3.06 -16.70
N LEU A 170 11.63 2.82 -15.43
CA LEU A 170 12.30 3.42 -14.26
C LEU A 170 13.61 2.69 -13.92
N ARG A 171 13.68 1.41 -14.29
CA ARG A 171 14.89 0.58 -14.20
C ARG A 171 15.19 -0.01 -15.58
N PRO A 172 16.45 -0.07 -16.02
CA PRO A 172 16.79 -0.75 -17.27
C PRO A 172 16.64 -2.27 -17.12
N ALA A 173 16.04 -2.91 -18.12
CA ALA A 173 16.13 -4.35 -18.29
C ALA A 173 17.48 -4.70 -18.92
N GLU A 174 18.09 -5.81 -18.48
CA GLU A 174 19.29 -6.36 -19.08
C GLU A 174 18.95 -7.24 -20.28
N HIS A 175 17.92 -8.07 -20.13
CA HIS A 175 17.43 -8.99 -21.16
C HIS A 175 15.90 -9.02 -21.21
N GLY A 176 15.40 -9.63 -22.29
CA GLY A 176 13.98 -9.82 -22.55
C GLY A 176 13.35 -8.78 -23.45
N THR A 177 12.08 -9.01 -23.79
CA THR A 177 11.30 -8.16 -24.69
C THR A 177 9.93 -7.88 -24.12
N ILE A 178 9.43 -6.67 -24.43
CA ILE A 178 8.09 -6.21 -24.08
C ILE A 178 7.38 -5.92 -25.40
N HIS A 179 6.19 -6.49 -25.56
CA HIS A 179 5.30 -6.19 -26.67
C HIS A 179 4.02 -5.58 -26.14
N LEU A 180 3.54 -4.53 -26.79
CA LEU A 180 2.22 -3.95 -26.54
C LEU A 180 1.41 -4.10 -27.81
N GLU A 181 0.23 -4.72 -27.70
CA GLU A 181 -0.66 -5.03 -28.83
C GLU A 181 0.09 -5.77 -29.96
N GLY A 182 0.91 -6.76 -29.56
CA GLY A 182 1.75 -7.55 -30.47
C GLY A 182 2.96 -6.84 -31.08
N ARG A 183 3.14 -5.54 -30.84
CA ARG A 183 4.26 -4.76 -31.38
C ARG A 183 5.39 -4.65 -30.37
N PRO A 184 6.66 -4.94 -30.74
CA PRO A 184 7.77 -4.79 -29.81
C PRO A 184 7.93 -3.32 -29.40
N ARG A 185 8.05 -3.09 -28.09
CA ARG A 185 8.23 -1.75 -27.50
C ARG A 185 9.49 -1.74 -26.65
N ARG A 186 10.39 -0.83 -26.98
CA ARG A 186 11.61 -0.59 -26.21
C ARG A 186 11.36 0.54 -25.21
N ILE A 187 10.93 0.18 -24.01
CA ILE A 187 10.63 1.14 -22.94
C ILE A 187 11.84 1.23 -22.02
N ARG A 188 12.51 2.38 -22.03
CA ARG A 188 13.70 2.67 -21.21
C ARG A 188 13.56 3.89 -20.32
N THR A 189 12.48 4.63 -20.50
CA THR A 189 12.19 5.84 -19.74
C THR A 189 10.68 5.93 -19.49
N PRO A 190 10.25 6.56 -18.38
CA PRO A 190 8.84 6.81 -18.11
C PRO A 190 8.13 7.55 -19.26
N LYS A 191 8.83 8.48 -19.91
CA LYS A 191 8.32 9.22 -21.08
C LYS A 191 7.93 8.29 -22.25
N GLN A 192 8.69 7.22 -22.46
CA GLN A 192 8.37 6.23 -23.49
C GLN A 192 7.18 5.36 -23.10
N ALA A 193 7.06 4.99 -21.81
CA ALA A 193 5.91 4.26 -21.30
C ALA A 193 4.60 5.06 -21.46
N ILE A 194 4.63 6.36 -21.10
CA ILE A 194 3.50 7.28 -21.27
C ILE A 194 3.09 7.38 -22.75
N ARG A 195 4.05 7.54 -23.66
CA ARG A 195 3.79 7.57 -25.11
C ARG A 195 3.22 6.25 -25.65
N ALA A 196 3.46 5.15 -24.96
CA ALA A 196 2.89 3.84 -25.27
C ALA A 196 1.51 3.61 -24.63
N GLY A 197 0.92 4.63 -23.99
CA GLY A 197 -0.40 4.55 -23.37
C GLY A 197 -0.40 3.99 -21.95
N MET A 198 0.78 3.80 -21.33
CA MET A 198 0.88 3.29 -19.96
C MET A 198 0.81 4.43 -18.94
N ALA A 199 0.15 4.18 -17.82
CA ALA A 199 0.14 5.05 -16.66
C ALA A 199 0.64 4.30 -15.42
N LEU A 200 1.46 4.96 -14.60
CA LEU A 200 1.94 4.42 -13.33
C LEU A 200 1.41 5.23 -12.17
N VAL A 201 0.79 4.55 -11.22
CA VAL A 201 0.52 5.11 -9.89
C VAL A 201 1.63 4.64 -8.96
N PRO A 202 2.54 5.52 -8.53
CA PRO A 202 3.69 5.11 -7.73
C PRO A 202 3.25 4.64 -6.34
N ARG A 203 4.04 3.72 -5.77
CA ARG A 203 3.82 3.22 -4.40
C ARG A 203 3.96 4.35 -3.37
N ASP A 204 5.02 5.14 -3.48
CA ASP A 204 5.23 6.30 -2.60
C ASP A 204 4.76 7.57 -3.30
N ARG A 205 3.45 7.81 -3.24
CA ARG A 205 2.85 8.99 -3.87
C ARG A 205 3.44 10.31 -3.36
N ARG A 206 3.89 10.37 -2.10
CA ARG A 206 4.41 11.62 -1.51
C ARG A 206 5.74 12.01 -2.13
N HIS A 207 6.65 11.06 -2.29
CA HIS A 207 8.00 11.34 -2.79
C HIS A 207 8.16 11.13 -4.29
N GLN A 208 7.32 10.28 -4.90
CA GLN A 208 7.45 9.87 -6.31
C GLN A 208 6.26 10.33 -7.18
N GLY A 209 5.14 10.72 -6.57
CA GLY A 209 3.92 11.13 -7.28
C GLY A 209 3.59 12.62 -7.17
N LEU A 210 4.34 13.39 -6.38
CA LEU A 210 4.10 14.81 -6.14
C LEU A 210 5.37 15.60 -6.38
N ILE A 211 5.22 16.78 -6.99
CA ILE A 211 6.30 17.76 -7.13
C ILE A 211 6.13 18.80 -6.02
N LEU A 212 6.41 18.40 -4.77
CA LEU A 212 6.19 19.21 -3.57
C LEU A 212 6.90 20.59 -3.55
N PRO A 213 8.09 20.77 -4.18
CA PRO A 213 8.74 22.09 -4.22
C PRO A 213 8.07 23.09 -5.18
N PHE A 214 7.17 22.62 -6.04
CA PHE A 214 6.49 23.49 -7.01
C PHE A 214 5.22 24.02 -6.36
N THR A 215 5.13 25.33 -6.22
CA THR A 215 3.89 25.98 -5.79
C THR A 215 2.85 25.83 -6.89
N THR A 216 1.66 25.33 -6.57
CA THR A 216 0.50 25.33 -7.48
C THR A 216 -0.17 26.70 -7.59
N ALA A 217 0.47 27.77 -7.11
CA ALA A 217 0.01 29.13 -7.29
C ALA A 217 0.26 29.54 -8.75
N GLY A 218 -0.81 29.54 -9.55
CA GLY A 218 -0.82 30.25 -10.80
C GLY A 218 -0.51 31.72 -10.53
N GLN A 219 0.51 32.23 -11.20
CA GLN A 219 0.61 33.66 -11.47
C GLN A 219 -0.55 34.00 -12.40
N TYR A 220 -1.61 34.57 -11.83
CA TYR A 220 -2.49 35.51 -12.52
C TYR A 220 -2.17 36.91 -11.99
#